data_AF-A0A9Q4BNE4-F1
#
_entry.id   AF-A0A9Q4BNE4-F1
#
_cell.length_a   1.000
_cell.length_b   1.000
_cell.length_c   1.000
_cell.angle_alpha   90.00
_cell.angle_beta   90.00
_cell.angle_gamma   90.00
#
_symmetry.space_group_name_H-M   'P 1'
#
loop_
_entity.id
_entity.type
_entity.pdbx_description
1 polymer ?
#
loop_
_entity_poly.entity_id
_entity_poly.type
_entity_poly.pdbx_seq_one_letter_code
_entity_poly.pdbx_strand_id
1 'polypeptide(L)'
;MRIFFIFLATIFTSLSYAQDSTGSSDSLSLPEYQLLGSRFDEIRNIKDVPRSIIKELKAVAHSKEKNFMANVNGTFNSTDIVDNRYPDRRLIFAGTSDKLYFIYYECGGIGYHLSLVMFDITSGKIKPVLALTMFDKATSINNLKELIWQELPLEYYYDNPRSKSRIKKHNLKNTDFNF
;
A
#
# COMPACT_ATOMS: atom_id res chain seq x y z
N MET A 1 -17.51 30.61 14.79
CA MET A 1 -18.23 30.28 13.54
C MET A 1 -17.69 28.95 13.05
N ARG A 2 -18.46 27.87 13.15
CA ARG A 2 -18.06 26.50 12.77
C ARG A 2 -18.47 26.28 11.31
N ILE A 3 -17.52 26.09 10.42
CA ILE A 3 -17.78 25.76 9.01
C ILE A 3 -17.63 24.24 8.88
N PHE A 4 -18.74 23.58 8.54
CA PHE A 4 -18.85 22.16 8.23
C PHE A 4 -18.07 21.87 6.94
N PHE A 5 -17.12 20.93 6.99
CA PHE A 5 -16.55 20.33 5.79
C PHE A 5 -17.48 19.23 5.28
N ILE A 6 -17.96 19.40 4.04
CA ILE A 6 -18.77 18.42 3.32
C ILE A 6 -17.83 17.31 2.84
N PHE A 7 -18.06 16.08 3.29
CA PHE A 7 -17.43 14.87 2.78
C PHE A 7 -17.92 14.62 1.35
N LEU A 8 -17.02 14.67 0.37
CA LEU A 8 -17.29 14.17 -0.98
C LEU A 8 -16.84 12.70 -1.04
N ALA A 9 -17.80 11.78 -1.12
CA ALA A 9 -17.56 10.36 -1.22
C ALA A 9 -16.95 10.01 -2.59
N THR A 10 -15.71 9.52 -2.61
CA THR A 10 -15.05 9.03 -3.82
C THR A 10 -15.55 7.63 -4.14
N ILE A 11 -16.01 7.45 -5.38
CA ILE A 11 -16.62 6.24 -5.93
C ILE A 11 -15.58 5.10 -5.98
N PHE A 12 -15.83 4.01 -5.26
CA PHE A 12 -15.13 2.74 -5.43
C PHE A 12 -15.51 2.14 -6.79
N THR A 13 -14.56 2.02 -7.72
CA THR A 13 -14.73 1.14 -8.89
C THR A 13 -14.29 -0.27 -8.49
N SER A 14 -15.25 -1.12 -8.18
CA SER A 14 -15.02 -2.54 -7.94
C SER A 14 -14.73 -3.24 -9.27
N LEU A 15 -13.47 -3.59 -9.50
CA LEU A 15 -13.09 -4.49 -10.57
C LEU A 15 -13.54 -5.91 -10.16
N SER A 16 -14.66 -6.39 -10.72
CA SER A 16 -15.20 -7.72 -10.44
C SER A 16 -14.21 -8.80 -10.89
N TYR A 17 -13.62 -9.51 -9.92
CA TYR A 17 -12.82 -10.70 -10.18
C TYR A 17 -13.76 -11.91 -10.31
N ALA A 18 -13.83 -12.49 -11.50
CA ALA A 18 -14.51 -13.77 -11.70
C ALA A 18 -13.71 -14.88 -10.99
N GLN A 19 -14.29 -15.48 -9.95
CA GLN A 19 -13.72 -16.66 -9.30
C GLN A 19 -14.02 -17.91 -10.14
N ASP A 20 -12.98 -18.52 -10.69
CA ASP A 20 -13.03 -19.90 -11.15
C ASP A 20 -12.68 -20.82 -9.96
N SER A 21 -13.58 -21.75 -9.67
CA SER A 21 -13.58 -22.57 -8.46
C SER A 21 -12.95 -23.93 -8.72
N THR A 22 -11.67 -24.08 -8.36
CA THR A 22 -11.09 -25.40 -8.07
C THR A 22 -10.26 -25.33 -6.80
N GLY A 23 -10.57 -26.24 -5.87
CA GLY A 23 -10.21 -26.14 -4.46
C GLY A 23 -8.71 -26.22 -4.19
N SER A 24 -8.22 -25.25 -3.43
CA SER A 24 -7.11 -25.42 -2.50
C SER A 24 -7.43 -24.60 -1.25
N SER A 25 -7.13 -25.14 -0.08
CA SER A 25 -7.34 -24.53 1.23
C SER A 25 -6.36 -23.39 1.53
N ASP A 26 -6.03 -22.56 0.53
CA ASP A 26 -5.40 -21.25 0.70
C ASP A 26 -6.51 -20.24 0.99
N SER A 27 -6.99 -20.24 2.23
CA SER A 27 -7.99 -19.28 2.70
C SER A 27 -7.51 -17.86 2.43
N LEU A 28 -8.20 -17.19 1.50
CA LEU A 28 -8.13 -15.79 1.11
C LEU A 28 -7.86 -14.85 2.29
N SER A 29 -6.59 -14.68 2.67
CA SER A 29 -6.19 -13.52 3.45
C SER A 29 -6.11 -12.37 2.46
N LEU A 30 -6.89 -11.32 2.68
CA LEU A 30 -6.82 -10.12 1.84
C LEU A 30 -5.35 -9.67 1.66
N PRO A 31 -5.00 -9.05 0.51
CA PRO A 31 -3.65 -8.56 0.24
C PRO A 31 -3.03 -7.76 1.41
N GLU A 32 -3.83 -6.97 2.12
CA GLU A 32 -3.44 -6.22 3.31
C GLU A 32 -2.95 -7.15 4.42
N TYR A 33 -3.66 -8.24 4.71
CA TYR A 33 -3.21 -9.23 5.71
C TYR A 33 -1.93 -9.95 5.28
N GLN A 34 -1.76 -10.20 3.98
CA GLN A 34 -0.52 -10.78 3.47
C GLN A 34 0.65 -9.81 3.66
N LEU A 35 0.44 -8.51 3.41
CA LEU A 35 1.44 -7.47 3.66
C LEU A 35 1.79 -7.41 5.15
N LEU A 36 0.80 -7.39 6.03
CA LEU A 36 1.01 -7.35 7.49
C LEU A 36 1.82 -8.56 7.99
N GLY A 37 1.51 -9.76 7.47
CA GLY A 37 2.13 -11.03 7.89
C GLY A 37 3.51 -11.31 7.28
N SER A 38 3.85 -10.70 6.14
CA SER A 38 5.08 -11.03 5.39
C SER A 38 6.31 -10.29 5.93
N ARG A 39 7.49 -10.91 5.82
CA ARG A 39 8.77 -10.20 5.99
C ARG A 39 9.21 -9.67 4.63
N PHE A 40 9.74 -8.45 4.62
CA PHE A 40 10.16 -7.78 3.40
C PHE A 40 11.59 -7.27 3.55
N ASP A 41 12.37 -7.45 2.50
CA ASP A 41 13.63 -6.75 2.32
C ASP A 41 13.35 -5.37 1.73
N GLU A 42 13.79 -4.33 2.42
CA GLU A 42 13.50 -2.95 2.06
C GLU A 42 14.44 -2.46 0.94
N ILE A 43 13.84 -1.78 -0.04
CA ILE A 43 14.53 -1.23 -1.20
C ILE A 43 14.31 0.27 -1.23
N ARG A 44 15.41 1.04 -1.28
CA ARG A 44 15.40 2.51 -1.25
C ARG A 44 15.88 3.18 -2.54
N ASN A 45 16.29 2.41 -3.53
CA ASN A 45 16.69 2.95 -4.84
C ASN A 45 15.80 2.36 -5.93
N ILE A 46 15.29 3.21 -6.82
CA ILE A 46 14.45 2.80 -7.93
C ILE A 46 15.20 1.89 -8.91
N LYS A 47 16.54 2.00 -8.97
CA LYS A 47 17.38 1.16 -9.82
C LYS A 47 17.44 -0.30 -9.36
N ASP A 48 17.19 -0.53 -8.07
CA ASP A 48 17.20 -1.87 -7.47
C ASP A 48 15.83 -2.55 -7.62
N VAL A 49 14.79 -1.80 -8.04
CA VAL A 49 13.48 -2.37 -8.36
C VAL A 49 13.54 -3.09 -9.71
N PRO A 50 13.08 -4.35 -9.80
CA PRO A 50 13.07 -5.08 -11.06
C PRO A 50 12.31 -4.34 -12.16
N ARG A 51 12.89 -4.30 -13.37
CA ARG A 51 12.29 -3.61 -14.53
C ARG A 51 10.87 -4.11 -14.85
N SER A 52 10.62 -5.39 -14.59
CA SER A 52 9.31 -6.03 -14.76
C SER A 52 8.27 -5.45 -13.80
N ILE A 53 8.63 -5.22 -12.54
CA ILE A 53 7.77 -4.54 -11.56
C ILE A 53 7.52 -3.09 -11.96
N ILE A 54 8.56 -2.36 -12.39
CA ILE A 54 8.40 -0.97 -12.86
C ILE A 54 7.45 -0.89 -14.06
N LYS A 55 7.52 -1.85 -14.98
CA LYS A 55 6.61 -1.92 -16.13
C LYS A 55 5.15 -2.07 -15.67
N GLU A 56 4.88 -3.00 -14.76
CA GLU A 56 3.52 -3.19 -14.23
C GLU A 56 3.05 -1.99 -13.42
N LEU A 57 3.93 -1.37 -12.62
CA LEU A 57 3.60 -0.15 -11.89
C LEU A 57 3.24 1.01 -12.82
N LYS A 58 3.95 1.21 -13.93
CA LYS A 58 3.60 2.21 -14.94
C LYS A 58 2.22 1.94 -15.54
N ALA A 59 1.87 0.67 -15.76
CA ALA A 59 0.56 0.29 -16.26
C ALA A 59 -0.55 0.62 -15.26
N VAL A 60 -0.37 0.28 -13.98
CA VAL A 60 -1.30 0.63 -12.89
C VAL A 60 -1.42 2.15 -12.72
N ALA A 61 -0.30 2.87 -12.79
CA ALA A 61 -0.26 4.32 -12.64
C ALA A 61 -0.65 5.10 -13.92
N HIS A 62 -1.00 4.41 -15.00
CA HIS A 62 -1.30 4.96 -16.32
C HIS A 62 -0.23 5.94 -16.86
N SER A 63 1.04 5.76 -16.50
CA SER A 63 2.13 6.65 -16.89
C SER A 63 2.87 6.15 -18.13
N LYS A 64 3.14 7.08 -19.06
CA LYS A 64 3.95 6.84 -20.26
C LYS A 64 5.35 7.47 -20.15
N GLU A 65 5.69 8.03 -18.99
CA GLU A 65 6.91 8.80 -18.82
C GLU A 65 8.16 7.92 -18.85
N LYS A 66 9.21 8.43 -19.49
CA LYS A 66 10.53 7.80 -19.50
C LYS A 66 11.17 7.90 -18.11
N ASN A 67 11.17 9.09 -17.53
CA ASN A 67 11.61 9.35 -16.16
C ASN A 67 10.38 9.24 -15.24
N PHE A 68 10.06 8.04 -14.81
CA PHE A 68 8.79 7.76 -14.13
C PHE A 68 8.80 8.08 -12.64
N MET A 69 9.93 7.90 -11.96
CA MET A 69 10.00 7.99 -10.50
C MET A 69 11.40 8.37 -10.04
N ALA A 70 11.47 9.34 -9.13
CA ALA A 70 12.70 9.72 -8.44
C ALA A 70 13.06 8.72 -7.33
N ASN A 71 14.34 8.67 -6.99
CA ASN A 71 14.82 7.98 -5.81
C ASN A 71 14.30 8.61 -4.51
N VAL A 72 14.47 7.89 -3.40
CA VAL A 72 14.22 8.43 -2.06
C VAL A 72 14.98 9.74 -1.88
N ASN A 73 14.26 10.76 -1.39
CA ASN A 73 14.73 12.14 -1.22
C ASN A 73 15.15 12.87 -2.52
N GLY A 74 14.96 12.27 -3.69
CA GLY A 74 15.21 12.93 -4.97
C GLY A 74 14.26 14.10 -5.23
N THR A 75 14.64 14.97 -6.17
CA THR A 75 13.76 16.03 -6.68
C THR A 75 12.71 15.43 -7.60
N PHE A 76 11.47 15.87 -7.44
CA PHE A 76 10.30 15.46 -8.23
C PHE A 76 9.31 16.64 -8.26
N ASN A 77 8.40 16.66 -9.24
CA ASN A 77 7.34 17.66 -9.30
C ASN A 77 6.30 17.35 -8.22
N SER A 78 6.40 17.98 -7.05
CA SER A 78 5.47 17.73 -5.93
C SER A 78 4.16 18.49 -6.05
N THR A 79 4.12 19.57 -6.83
CA THR A 79 2.95 20.43 -7.02
C THR A 79 2.42 20.30 -8.46
N ASP A 80 1.46 21.15 -8.81
CA ASP A 80 0.90 21.32 -10.15
C ASP A 80 1.85 22.01 -11.15
N ILE A 81 2.97 22.56 -10.69
CA ILE A 81 4.00 23.15 -11.54
C ILE A 81 4.89 22.04 -12.08
N VAL A 82 4.84 21.83 -13.41
CA VAL A 82 5.60 20.77 -14.09
C VAL A 82 6.94 21.31 -14.60
N ASP A 83 8.04 20.73 -14.10
CA ASP A 83 9.36 20.83 -14.70
C ASP A 83 9.70 19.51 -15.40
N ASN A 84 9.83 19.55 -16.73
CA ASN A 84 10.08 18.38 -17.57
C ASN A 84 11.39 17.63 -17.26
N ARG A 85 12.27 18.20 -16.42
CA ARG A 85 13.51 17.54 -15.97
C ARG A 85 13.26 16.52 -14.86
N TYR A 86 12.18 16.69 -14.09
CA TYR A 86 11.89 15.88 -12.91
C TYR A 86 10.66 14.99 -13.14
N PRO A 87 10.61 13.82 -12.49
CA PRO A 87 9.43 12.96 -12.53
C PRO A 87 8.31 13.50 -11.63
N ASP A 88 7.10 13.02 -11.83
CA ASP A 88 5.94 13.41 -10.98
C ASP A 88 5.76 12.49 -9.75
N ARG A 89 6.63 11.48 -9.59
CA ARG A 89 6.57 10.52 -8.48
C ARG A 89 7.92 10.40 -7.80
N ARG A 90 7.89 10.11 -6.50
CA ARG A 90 9.10 9.85 -5.71
C ARG A 90 8.95 8.62 -4.84
N LEU A 91 9.91 7.71 -4.95
CA LEU A 91 9.98 6.53 -4.09
C LEU A 91 10.13 6.95 -2.62
N ILE A 92 9.35 6.33 -1.72
CA ILE A 92 9.59 6.41 -0.27
C ILE A 92 10.36 5.17 0.16
N PHE A 93 9.85 3.99 -0.18
CA PHE A 93 10.55 2.70 -0.16
C PHE A 93 9.73 1.66 -0.91
N ALA A 94 10.37 0.55 -1.27
CA ALA A 94 9.74 -0.65 -1.78
C ALA A 94 10.10 -1.83 -0.88
N GLY A 95 9.38 -2.94 -1.02
CA GLY A 95 9.69 -4.17 -0.30
C GLY A 95 9.46 -5.39 -1.16
N THR A 96 10.34 -6.38 -1.03
CA THR A 96 10.20 -7.68 -1.69
C THR A 96 10.17 -8.81 -0.66
N SER A 97 9.35 -9.82 -0.92
CA SER A 97 9.30 -11.10 -0.21
C SER A 97 9.26 -12.24 -1.23
N ASP A 98 9.18 -13.49 -0.76
CA ASP A 98 9.08 -14.66 -1.65
C ASP A 98 7.82 -14.66 -2.53
N LYS A 99 6.77 -13.96 -2.09
CA LYS A 99 5.44 -14.00 -2.75
C LYS A 99 4.96 -12.64 -3.24
N LEU A 100 5.46 -11.56 -2.63
CA LEU A 100 4.92 -10.23 -2.82
C LEU A 100 6.01 -9.22 -3.11
N TYR A 101 5.65 -8.23 -3.90
CA TYR A 101 6.45 -7.04 -4.11
C TYR A 101 5.55 -5.82 -3.92
N PHE A 102 5.96 -4.82 -3.15
CA PHE A 102 5.22 -3.57 -3.04
C PHE A 102 6.11 -2.36 -3.31
N ILE A 103 5.47 -1.27 -3.73
CA ILE A 103 6.11 0.03 -3.92
C ILE A 103 5.25 1.08 -3.21
N TYR A 104 5.87 1.84 -2.32
CA TYR A 104 5.27 2.94 -1.59
C TYR A 104 5.94 4.26 -2.02
N TYR A 105 5.15 5.19 -2.54
CA TYR A 105 5.66 6.38 -3.21
C TYR A 105 4.74 7.60 -3.05
N GLU A 106 5.30 8.78 -3.27
CA GLU A 106 4.57 10.05 -3.38
C GLU A 106 4.18 10.27 -4.84
N CYS A 107 2.97 10.76 -5.07
CA CYS A 107 2.51 11.27 -6.35
C CYS A 107 2.27 12.78 -6.20
N GLY A 108 2.93 13.58 -7.04
CA GLY A 108 2.75 15.04 -7.09
C GLY A 108 1.53 15.48 -7.90
N GLY A 109 1.42 16.79 -8.11
CA GLY A 109 0.31 17.43 -8.82
C GLY A 109 -0.72 18.08 -7.89
N ILE A 110 -1.89 18.44 -8.46
CA ILE A 110 -3.01 19.09 -7.75
C ILE A 110 -3.51 18.27 -6.55
N GLY A 111 -3.47 16.94 -6.67
CA GLY A 111 -3.89 16.02 -5.63
C GLY A 111 -2.70 15.25 -5.08
N TYR A 112 -1.69 15.96 -4.55
CA TYR A 112 -0.55 15.31 -3.90
C TYR A 112 -1.02 14.23 -2.93
N HIS A 113 -0.54 13.00 -3.09
CA HIS A 113 -0.95 11.87 -2.25
C HIS A 113 0.14 10.81 -2.16
N LEU A 114 -0.04 9.90 -1.19
CA LEU A 114 0.81 8.75 -0.97
C LEU A 114 0.13 7.54 -1.60
N SER A 115 0.88 6.71 -2.32
CA SER A 115 0.34 5.54 -2.99
C SER A 115 1.13 4.29 -2.62
N LEU A 116 0.40 3.22 -2.33
CA LEU A 116 0.93 1.88 -2.10
C LEU A 116 0.37 0.96 -3.19
N VAL A 117 1.25 0.33 -3.96
CA VAL A 117 0.86 -0.70 -4.93
C VAL A 117 1.57 -1.99 -4.59
N MET A 118 0.83 -3.10 -4.53
CA MET A 118 1.36 -4.43 -4.26
C MET A 118 1.08 -5.38 -5.43
N PHE A 119 2.05 -6.24 -5.68
CA PHE A 119 2.05 -7.24 -6.73
C PHE A 119 2.28 -8.63 -6.14
N ASP A 120 1.53 -9.60 -6.64
CA ASP A 120 1.82 -11.02 -6.50
C ASP A 120 2.84 -11.43 -7.57
N ILE A 121 3.89 -12.14 -7.15
CA ILE A 121 4.98 -12.61 -8.01
C ILE A 121 5.12 -14.14 -8.04
N THR A 122 4.22 -14.89 -7.40
CA THR A 122 4.30 -16.35 -7.21
C THR A 122 4.11 -17.15 -8.50
N SER A 123 3.20 -16.71 -9.37
CA SER A 123 2.78 -17.46 -10.56
C SER A 123 3.74 -17.36 -11.75
N GLY A 124 4.93 -16.79 -11.56
CA GLY A 124 5.84 -16.40 -12.65
C GLY A 124 5.32 -15.24 -13.51
N LYS A 125 4.08 -14.79 -13.28
CA LYS A 125 3.50 -13.55 -13.79
C LYS A 125 3.33 -12.57 -12.63
N ILE A 126 3.67 -11.32 -12.88
CA ILE A 126 3.47 -10.22 -11.95
C ILE A 126 2.03 -9.75 -12.10
N LYS A 127 1.27 -9.70 -11.01
CA LYS A 127 -0.13 -9.25 -11.02
C LYS A 127 -0.34 -8.21 -9.93
N PRO A 128 -0.92 -7.03 -10.21
CA PRO A 128 -1.32 -6.11 -9.17
C PRO A 128 -2.43 -6.76 -8.33
N VAL A 129 -2.25 -6.78 -7.01
CA VAL A 129 -3.23 -7.34 -6.05
C VAL A 129 -3.77 -6.29 -5.08
N LEU A 130 -3.10 -5.15 -4.97
CA LEU A 130 -3.53 -4.05 -4.10
C LEU A 130 -3.05 -2.72 -4.69
N ALA A 131 -3.90 -1.70 -4.65
CA ALA A 131 -3.54 -0.32 -4.93
C ALA A 131 -4.32 0.60 -3.97
N LEU A 132 -3.61 1.26 -3.06
CA LEU A 132 -4.18 2.12 -2.02
C LEU A 132 -3.61 3.53 -2.14
N THR A 133 -4.45 4.49 -1.77
CA THR A 133 -4.02 5.86 -1.45
C THR A 133 -3.96 5.98 0.07
N MET A 134 -2.82 6.39 0.60
CA MET A 134 -2.59 6.56 2.03
C MET A 134 -2.65 8.04 2.41
N PHE A 135 -3.08 8.34 3.63
CA PHE A 135 -3.14 9.72 4.14
C PHE A 135 -1.90 10.07 4.98
N ASP A 136 -1.41 9.13 5.77
CA ASP A 136 -0.22 9.30 6.60
C ASP A 136 1.02 8.71 5.95
N LYS A 137 2.13 9.45 6.05
CA LYS A 137 3.40 9.05 5.45
C LYS A 137 4.12 8.04 6.34
N ALA A 138 4.29 6.82 5.84
CA ALA A 138 5.15 5.84 6.47
C ALA A 138 6.63 6.17 6.22
N THR A 139 7.48 5.96 7.23
CA THR A 139 8.94 6.16 7.14
C THR A 139 9.74 4.85 7.05
N SER A 140 9.08 3.72 7.37
CA SER A 140 9.63 2.36 7.32
C SER A 140 8.51 1.35 7.06
N ILE A 141 8.88 0.12 6.68
CA ILE A 141 7.93 -0.99 6.48
C ILE A 141 7.10 -1.26 7.75
N ASN A 142 7.71 -1.25 8.93
CA ASN A 142 6.97 -1.48 10.17
C ASN A 142 5.95 -0.37 10.43
N ASN A 143 6.35 0.89 10.23
CA ASN A 143 5.41 2.00 10.37
C ASN A 143 4.27 1.93 9.34
N LEU A 144 4.55 1.51 8.09
CA LEU A 144 3.50 1.28 7.07
C LEU A 144 2.50 0.21 7.52
N LYS A 145 2.99 -0.89 8.09
CA LYS A 145 2.13 -1.95 8.63
C LYS A 145 1.23 -1.44 9.74
N GLU A 146 1.76 -0.63 10.66
CA GLU A 146 0.95 -0.02 11.72
C GLU A 146 -0.14 0.89 11.15
N LEU A 147 0.18 1.70 10.12
CA LEU A 147 -0.82 2.56 9.47
C LEU A 147 -1.92 1.74 8.78
N ILE A 148 -1.54 0.73 7.98
CA ILE A 148 -2.50 -0.16 7.33
C ILE A 148 -3.37 -0.87 8.38
N TRP A 149 -2.77 -1.31 9.47
CA TRP A 149 -3.49 -1.95 10.57
C TRP A 149 -4.55 -1.06 11.21
N GLN A 150 -4.27 0.25 11.34
CA GLN A 150 -5.20 1.24 11.87
C GLN A 150 -6.32 1.60 10.88
N GLU A 151 -6.04 1.55 9.58
CA GLU A 151 -7.01 1.88 8.52
C GLU A 151 -7.93 0.71 8.15
N LEU A 152 -7.59 -0.53 8.52
CA LEU A 152 -8.45 -1.68 8.25
C LEU A 152 -9.80 -1.55 8.99
N PRO A 153 -10.95 -1.66 8.29
CA PRO A 153 -12.26 -1.54 8.91
C PRO A 153 -12.44 -2.55 10.06
N LEU A 154 -12.94 -2.09 11.21
CA LEU A 154 -13.24 -2.94 12.38
C LEU A 154 -14.24 -4.06 12.07
N GLU A 155 -15.04 -3.93 11.00
CA GLU A 155 -15.98 -4.96 10.53
C GLU A 155 -15.27 -6.26 10.14
N TYR A 156 -14.03 -6.18 9.64
CA TYR A 156 -13.22 -7.36 9.30
C TYR A 156 -12.70 -8.14 10.52
N TYR A 157 -12.81 -7.56 11.72
CA TYR A 157 -12.25 -8.11 12.94
C TYR A 157 -13.14 -9.19 13.58
N TYR A 158 -14.44 -9.21 13.27
CA TYR A 158 -15.43 -10.09 13.90
C TYR A 158 -15.51 -11.51 13.32
N ASP A 159 -15.14 -11.68 12.04
CA ASP A 159 -15.29 -12.95 11.31
C ASP A 159 -14.03 -13.82 11.26
N ASN A 160 -12.89 -13.36 11.79
CA ASN A 160 -11.67 -14.17 11.85
C ASN A 160 -11.51 -14.87 13.22
N PRO A 161 -11.72 -16.19 13.36
CA PRO A 161 -11.59 -16.88 14.64
C PRO A 161 -10.17 -16.85 15.23
N ARG A 162 -9.13 -16.57 14.42
CA ARG A 162 -7.74 -16.42 14.91
C ARG A 162 -7.48 -15.05 15.56
N SER A 163 -8.21 -13.99 15.19
CA SER A 163 -8.06 -12.64 15.78
C SER A 163 -8.52 -12.59 17.23
N LYS A 164 -9.56 -13.38 17.57
CA LYS A 164 -10.17 -13.47 18.92
C LYS A 164 -9.17 -13.87 20.01
N SER A 165 -8.14 -14.66 19.67
CA SER A 165 -7.10 -15.09 20.61
C SER A 165 -6.07 -14.00 20.94
N ARG A 166 -5.86 -13.04 20.03
CA ARG A 166 -4.83 -12.00 20.16
C ARG A 166 -5.36 -10.74 20.85
N ILE A 167 -6.64 -10.41 20.64
CA ILE A 167 -7.31 -9.27 21.31
C ILE A 167 -7.42 -9.49 22.83
N LYS A 168 -7.71 -10.73 23.27
CA LYS A 168 -7.74 -11.05 24.71
C LYS A 168 -6.41 -10.77 25.40
N LYS A 169 -5.28 -10.88 24.70
CA LYS A 169 -3.94 -10.59 25.26
C LYS A 169 -3.60 -9.10 25.32
N HIS A 170 -4.22 -8.26 24.49
CA HIS A 170 -3.96 -6.82 24.51
C HIS A 170 -4.92 -6.04 25.42
N ASN A 171 -6.17 -6.50 25.57
CA ASN A 171 -7.11 -5.90 26.53
C ASN A 171 -6.88 -6.30 27.99
N LEU A 172 -5.93 -7.19 28.29
CA LEU A 172 -5.55 -7.54 29.66
C LEU A 172 -4.28 -6.82 30.16
N LYS A 173 -3.70 -5.90 29.37
CA LYS A 173 -2.48 -5.16 29.78
C LYS A 173 -2.67 -3.66 30.01
N ASN A 174 -3.86 -3.12 29.80
CA ASN A 174 -4.15 -1.68 29.98
C ASN A 174 -5.12 -1.37 31.13
N THR A 175 -5.43 -2.34 31.99
CA THR A 175 -6.12 -2.10 33.26
C THR A 175 -5.13 -2.30 34.40
N ASP A 176 -4.23 -1.33 34.59
CA ASP A 176 -3.51 -1.07 35.84
C ASP A 176 -2.76 0.27 35.70
N PHE A 177 -3.52 1.36 35.60
CA PHE A 177 -3.05 2.68 36.03
C PHE A 177 -3.99 3.15 37.13
N ASN A 178 -3.58 2.89 38.37
CA ASN A 178 -4.15 3.46 39.59
C ASN A 178 -3.14 4.48 40.15
N PHE A 179 -3.70 5.65 40.49
CA PHE A 179 -3.14 6.86 41.12
C PHE A 179 -2.39 7.85 40.23
#